data_AF-E3K582-F1
#
_entry.id   AF-E3K582-F1
#
_cell.length_a   1.000
_cell.length_b   1.000
_cell.length_c   1.000
_cell.angle_alpha   90.00
_cell.angle_beta   90.00
_cell.angle_gamma   90.00
#
_symmetry.space_group_name_H-M   'P 1'
#
loop_
_entity.id
_entity.type
_entity.pdbx_description
1 polymer ?
#
loop_
_entity_poly.entity_id
_entity_poly.type
_entity_poly.pdbx_seq_one_letter_code
_entity_poly.pdbx_strand_id
1 'polypeptide(L)'
;MPFINVAGDVNLFYEIKSTSSPRQATAPWLVILHPLFLDISFVYPYVNGPGQLLERFNVILIDFRSHGRTQAKVSPSCDLWTLAGDLAFALHKLNLPPVHLLATDPLGTEVAIRFSGLFASLVVSVCLCTMPPSEEEGFVNTAFQAVMSSWTNPELPEDWDASVSATQWWLYGPRSTYCSLDVLDAWAGALIRRYPPCKATHALGSCVAYVERETPPASLAPLIKVPMLALHGDFQNIYDCPGAERRFNEFINLPPPSSFRVMKDTPLQMFDTFPERVKEQYYPWIDNLLAQQTGPIPTEPVAARSALFNPNEALERLARLLGDPSVALRDPHTSDSFYALSDEKISSNAERIRTLETNQIYKFSIFGGGAPESWTGASFEEQNPERFSKRIQKNAAEGGTNMVEEIILAITESTAEDDLL
;
A
#
# COMPACT_ATOMS: atom_id res chain seq x y z
N MET A 1 -18.63 -5.33 -15.77
CA MET A 1 -17.49 -6.14 -15.29
C MET A 1 -16.77 -5.34 -14.22
N PRO A 2 -16.15 -5.96 -13.20
CA PRO A 2 -15.55 -5.28 -12.04
C PRO A 2 -14.22 -4.58 -12.38
N PHE A 3 -14.21 -3.80 -13.46
CA PHE A 3 -13.06 -3.03 -13.91
C PHE A 3 -13.48 -1.59 -14.17
N ILE A 4 -12.66 -0.63 -13.74
CA ILE A 4 -12.84 0.79 -14.01
C ILE A 4 -11.61 1.28 -14.77
N ASN A 5 -11.84 1.76 -15.98
CA ASN A 5 -10.80 2.46 -16.73
C ASN A 5 -10.52 3.80 -16.05
N VAL A 6 -9.28 4.14 -15.71
CA VAL A 6 -8.91 5.45 -15.08
C VAL A 6 -7.90 6.24 -15.90
N ALA A 7 -7.19 5.56 -16.79
CA ALA A 7 -6.24 6.13 -17.76
C ALA A 7 -6.20 5.25 -19.02
N GLY A 8 -5.37 5.62 -20.01
CA GLY A 8 -5.34 5.02 -21.34
C GLY A 8 -5.48 3.49 -21.36
N ASP A 9 -4.55 2.78 -20.74
CA ASP A 9 -4.54 1.31 -20.64
C ASP A 9 -4.70 0.77 -19.21
N VAL A 10 -5.12 1.64 -18.27
CA VAL A 10 -5.24 1.31 -16.85
C VAL A 10 -6.68 0.98 -16.51
N ASN A 11 -6.96 -0.29 -16.26
CA ASN A 11 -8.25 -0.81 -15.84
C ASN A 11 -8.11 -1.43 -14.45
N LEU A 12 -8.49 -0.65 -13.43
CA LEU A 12 -8.42 -1.06 -12.04
C LEU A 12 -9.48 -2.11 -11.75
N PHE A 13 -9.08 -3.23 -11.16
CA PHE A 13 -10.01 -4.20 -10.62
C PHE A 13 -10.56 -3.70 -9.28
N TYR A 14 -11.85 -3.92 -9.04
CA TYR A 14 -12.49 -3.51 -7.79
C TYR A 14 -13.55 -4.49 -7.32
N GLU A 15 -13.80 -4.51 -6.02
CA GLU A 15 -14.95 -5.18 -5.41
C GLU A 15 -15.70 -4.23 -4.49
N ILE A 16 -17.04 -4.35 -4.48
CA ILE A 16 -17.91 -3.65 -3.53
C ILE A 16 -18.54 -4.70 -2.63
N LYS A 17 -18.35 -4.55 -1.31
CA LYS A 17 -19.08 -5.30 -0.28
C LYS A 17 -20.13 -4.37 0.30
N SER A 18 -21.39 -4.68 0.02
CA SER A 18 -22.51 -3.89 0.55
C SER A 18 -22.61 -4.05 2.06
N THR A 19 -23.07 -2.99 2.73
CA THR A 19 -23.38 -3.08 4.15
C THR A 19 -24.45 -4.16 4.41
N SER A 20 -24.33 -4.87 5.52
CA SER A 20 -25.38 -5.73 6.07
C SER A 20 -26.41 -4.94 6.89
N SER A 21 -26.21 -3.63 7.07
CA SER A 21 -27.14 -2.75 7.77
C SER A 21 -28.45 -2.59 7.00
N PRO A 22 -29.62 -2.54 7.68
CA PRO A 22 -30.89 -2.20 7.07
C PRO A 22 -30.91 -0.81 6.41
N ARG A 23 -29.97 0.08 6.77
CA ARG A 23 -29.84 1.46 6.25
C ARG A 23 -28.87 1.55 5.08
N GLN A 24 -28.91 0.60 4.15
CA GLN A 24 -27.93 0.47 3.06
C GLN A 24 -27.75 1.74 2.21
N ALA A 25 -28.84 2.45 1.91
CA ALA A 25 -28.81 3.65 1.06
C ALA A 25 -28.09 4.85 1.69
N THR A 26 -27.96 4.87 3.02
CA THR A 26 -27.33 5.97 3.78
C THR A 26 -26.07 5.53 4.50
N ALA A 27 -25.65 4.27 4.34
CA ALA A 27 -24.45 3.79 5.00
C ALA A 27 -23.21 4.48 4.42
N PRO A 28 -22.29 4.94 5.28
CA PRO A 28 -21.04 5.55 4.85
C PRO A 28 -20.20 4.57 4.02
N TRP A 29 -19.29 5.12 3.23
CA TRP A 29 -18.39 4.34 2.39
C TRP A 29 -17.00 4.27 3.01
N LEU A 30 -16.39 3.09 2.97
CA LEU A 30 -15.02 2.85 3.39
C LEU A 30 -14.22 2.31 2.20
N VAL A 31 -13.11 2.96 1.88
CA VAL A 31 -12.07 2.40 1.01
C VAL A 31 -11.03 1.74 1.90
N ILE A 32 -10.71 0.48 1.63
CA ILE A 32 -9.55 -0.18 2.25
C ILE A 32 -8.47 -0.31 1.18
N LEU A 33 -7.29 0.24 1.45
CA LEU A 33 -6.13 0.15 0.56
C LEU A 33 -5.32 -1.07 0.96
N HIS A 34 -5.13 -2.01 0.04
CA HIS A 34 -4.44 -3.27 0.33
C HIS A 34 -2.92 -3.07 0.54
N PRO A 35 -2.24 -4.02 1.20
CA PRO A 35 -0.80 -3.92 1.45
C PRO A 35 0.06 -3.97 0.17
N LEU A 36 1.27 -3.39 0.24
CA LEU A 36 2.34 -3.48 -0.75
C LEU A 36 2.64 -4.94 -1.13
N PHE A 37 2.85 -5.17 -2.43
CA PHE A 37 2.99 -6.50 -3.06
C PHE A 37 1.73 -7.37 -3.03
N LEU A 38 0.75 -7.08 -2.19
CA LEU A 38 -0.44 -7.92 -2.03
C LEU A 38 -1.59 -7.41 -2.90
N ASP A 39 -2.80 -7.87 -2.61
CA ASP A 39 -4.01 -7.51 -3.34
C ASP A 39 -5.18 -7.51 -2.37
N ILE A 40 -6.36 -7.11 -2.86
CA ILE A 40 -7.55 -7.02 -2.01
C ILE A 40 -7.95 -8.34 -1.33
N SER A 41 -7.53 -9.50 -1.82
CA SER A 41 -7.81 -10.78 -1.16
C SER A 41 -7.16 -10.91 0.21
N PHE A 42 -6.06 -10.18 0.46
CA PHE A 42 -5.41 -10.15 1.77
C PHE A 42 -6.19 -9.34 2.79
N VAL A 43 -7.11 -8.47 2.37
CA VAL A 43 -7.99 -7.73 3.30
C VAL A 43 -9.29 -8.49 3.61
N TYR A 44 -9.58 -9.59 2.90
CA TYR A 44 -10.82 -10.36 3.10
C TYR A 44 -11.00 -10.90 4.52
N PRO A 45 -9.97 -11.40 5.23
CA PRO A 45 -10.12 -11.82 6.62
C PRO A 45 -10.56 -10.69 7.54
N TYR A 46 -10.10 -9.46 7.27
CA TYR A 46 -10.51 -8.29 8.03
C TYR A 46 -11.97 -7.90 7.72
N VAL A 47 -12.33 -7.88 6.43
CA VAL A 47 -13.66 -7.45 5.95
C VAL A 47 -14.77 -8.45 6.27
N ASN A 48 -14.51 -9.73 6.01
CA ASN A 48 -15.48 -10.83 6.17
C ASN A 48 -15.39 -11.50 7.56
N GLY A 49 -14.36 -11.18 8.34
CA GLY A 49 -14.16 -11.71 9.67
C GLY A 49 -15.13 -11.14 10.71
N PRO A 50 -14.97 -11.54 11.98
CA PRO A 50 -15.76 -10.99 13.07
C PRO A 50 -15.54 -9.47 13.20
N GLY A 51 -16.50 -8.76 13.80
CA GLY A 51 -16.33 -7.33 14.09
C GLY A 51 -17.22 -6.38 13.28
N GLN A 52 -18.24 -6.87 12.59
CA GLN A 52 -19.36 -6.03 12.14
C GLN A 52 -18.95 -4.85 11.23
N LEU A 53 -17.83 -4.94 10.49
CA LEU A 53 -17.39 -3.86 9.59
C LEU A 53 -18.48 -3.54 8.55
N LEU A 54 -19.06 -4.59 7.97
CA LEU A 54 -20.16 -4.48 7.02
C LEU A 54 -21.46 -4.00 7.69
N GLU A 55 -21.61 -4.01 9.01
CA GLU A 55 -22.77 -3.36 9.66
C GLU A 55 -22.63 -1.83 9.69
N ARG A 56 -21.41 -1.31 9.52
CA ARG A 56 -21.09 0.12 9.54
C ARG A 56 -21.00 0.73 8.15
N PHE A 57 -20.37 0.03 7.21
CA PHE A 57 -19.95 0.60 5.93
C PHE A 57 -20.43 -0.21 4.73
N ASN A 58 -20.67 0.50 3.62
CA ASN A 58 -20.38 -0.05 2.30
C ASN A 58 -18.86 -0.02 2.11
N VAL A 59 -18.25 -1.14 1.73
CA VAL A 59 -16.79 -1.23 1.56
C VAL A 59 -16.46 -1.33 0.07
N ILE A 60 -15.51 -0.53 -0.38
CA ILE A 60 -14.88 -0.67 -1.69
C ILE A 60 -13.42 -1.07 -1.53
N LEU A 61 -13.02 -2.05 -2.34
CA LEU A 61 -11.67 -2.58 -2.42
C LEU A 61 -11.19 -2.40 -3.86
N ILE A 62 -9.99 -1.87 -4.05
CA ILE A 62 -9.40 -1.62 -5.38
C ILE A 62 -7.99 -2.18 -5.38
N ASP A 63 -7.66 -2.98 -6.39
CA ASP A 63 -6.27 -3.39 -6.63
C ASP A 63 -5.52 -2.23 -7.30
N PHE A 64 -4.37 -1.82 -6.77
CA PHE A 64 -3.49 -0.84 -7.39
C PHE A 64 -2.92 -1.34 -8.73
N ARG A 65 -2.30 -0.44 -9.49
CA ARG A 65 -1.51 -0.83 -10.67
C ARG A 65 -0.47 -1.88 -10.27
N SER A 66 -0.24 -2.85 -11.15
CA SER A 66 0.73 -3.93 -10.91
C SER A 66 0.43 -4.82 -9.70
N HIS A 67 -0.82 -4.83 -9.22
CA HIS A 67 -1.27 -5.69 -8.13
C HIS A 67 -2.54 -6.45 -8.51
N GLY A 68 -2.71 -7.60 -7.86
CA GLY A 68 -3.91 -8.42 -7.93
C GLY A 68 -4.40 -8.67 -9.35
N ARG A 69 -5.63 -8.22 -9.62
CA ARG A 69 -6.33 -8.45 -10.89
C ARG A 69 -6.36 -7.21 -11.79
N THR A 70 -5.80 -6.09 -11.33
CA THR A 70 -5.75 -4.85 -12.12
C THR A 70 -4.95 -5.05 -13.41
N GLN A 71 -5.51 -4.54 -14.50
CA GLN A 71 -4.89 -4.60 -15.82
C GLN A 71 -4.29 -3.24 -16.14
N ALA A 72 -2.97 -3.14 -16.02
CA ALA A 72 -2.21 -1.94 -16.34
C ALA A 72 -0.80 -2.35 -16.78
N LYS A 73 -0.26 -1.66 -17.78
CA LYS A 73 1.18 -1.75 -18.04
C LYS A 73 1.94 -1.02 -16.94
N VAL A 74 3.16 -1.47 -16.70
CA VAL A 74 4.08 -0.75 -15.80
C VAL A 74 4.43 0.57 -16.47
N SER A 75 4.10 1.67 -15.80
CA SER A 75 4.36 3.01 -16.30
C SER A 75 5.60 3.60 -15.63
N PRO A 76 6.54 4.20 -16.39
CA PRO A 76 7.73 4.83 -15.82
C PRO A 76 7.43 6.09 -14.99
N SER A 77 6.26 6.70 -15.21
CA SER A 77 5.81 7.90 -14.48
C SER A 77 4.91 7.58 -13.29
N CYS A 78 4.53 6.31 -13.06
CA CYS A 78 3.64 5.95 -11.98
C CYS A 78 4.34 6.11 -10.62
N ASP A 79 3.86 7.06 -9.84
CA ASP A 79 4.27 7.32 -8.46
C ASP A 79 3.06 7.32 -7.50
N LEU A 80 3.29 7.69 -6.24
CA LEU A 80 2.23 7.72 -5.23
C LEU A 80 1.13 8.77 -5.50
N TRP A 81 1.45 9.83 -6.24
CA TRP A 81 0.46 10.82 -6.68
C TRP A 81 -0.44 10.24 -7.77
N THR A 82 0.15 9.43 -8.66
CA THR A 82 -0.57 8.73 -9.73
C THR A 82 -1.55 7.73 -9.13
N LEU A 83 -1.12 6.97 -8.11
CA LEU A 83 -2.00 6.05 -7.38
C LEU A 83 -3.13 6.77 -6.61
N ALA A 84 -2.86 7.96 -6.06
CA ALA A 84 -3.92 8.79 -5.49
C ALA A 84 -4.90 9.29 -6.57
N GLY A 85 -4.40 9.67 -7.75
CA GLY A 85 -5.22 9.99 -8.92
C GLY A 85 -6.10 8.81 -9.33
N ASP A 86 -5.54 7.62 -9.48
CA ASP A 86 -6.27 6.39 -9.79
C ASP A 86 -7.48 6.18 -8.87
N LEU A 87 -7.28 6.33 -7.56
CA LEU A 87 -8.36 6.26 -6.57
C LEU A 87 -9.43 7.34 -6.83
N ALA A 88 -9.04 8.59 -7.06
CA ALA A 88 -9.98 9.69 -7.27
C ALA A 88 -10.87 9.45 -8.49
N PHE A 89 -10.26 9.04 -9.61
CA PHE A 89 -10.97 8.70 -10.84
C PHE A 89 -11.87 7.48 -10.64
N ALA A 90 -11.42 6.46 -9.90
CA ALA A 90 -12.23 5.28 -9.61
C ALA A 90 -13.48 5.64 -8.80
N LEU A 91 -13.33 6.39 -7.70
CA LEU A 91 -14.45 6.83 -6.87
C LEU A 91 -15.44 7.71 -7.66
N HIS A 92 -14.92 8.62 -8.49
CA HIS A 92 -15.75 9.46 -9.36
C HIS A 92 -16.53 8.64 -10.39
N LYS A 93 -15.88 7.72 -11.11
CA LYS A 93 -16.53 6.88 -12.13
C LYS A 93 -17.55 5.92 -11.55
N LEU A 94 -17.36 5.49 -10.31
CA LEU A 94 -18.34 4.71 -9.55
C LEU A 94 -19.43 5.58 -8.90
N ASN A 95 -19.34 6.91 -9.01
CA ASN A 95 -20.27 7.86 -8.41
C ASN A 95 -20.43 7.67 -6.89
N LEU A 96 -19.32 7.37 -6.21
CA LEU A 96 -19.28 7.22 -4.77
C LEU A 96 -19.28 8.59 -4.07
N PRO A 97 -19.93 8.70 -2.90
CA PRO A 97 -19.80 9.90 -2.06
C PRO A 97 -18.39 9.97 -1.47
N PRO A 98 -18.05 11.06 -0.76
CA PRO A 98 -16.84 11.09 0.06
C PRO A 98 -16.73 9.86 0.97
N VAL A 99 -15.51 9.35 1.12
CA VAL A 99 -15.24 8.06 1.74
C VAL A 99 -14.38 8.21 3.00
N HIS A 100 -14.53 7.27 3.92
CA HIS A 100 -13.51 6.99 4.91
C HIS A 100 -12.41 6.14 4.28
N LEU A 101 -11.16 6.35 4.70
CA LEU A 101 -10.01 5.58 4.23
C LEU A 101 -9.46 4.74 5.38
N LEU A 102 -9.10 3.49 5.07
CA LEU A 102 -8.29 2.63 5.92
C LEU A 102 -7.11 2.11 5.10
N ALA A 103 -5.95 2.70 5.33
CA ALA A 103 -4.69 2.26 4.76
C ALA A 103 -4.09 1.16 5.65
N THR A 104 -3.79 0.00 5.08
CA THR A 104 -3.39 -1.18 5.86
C THR A 104 -1.89 -1.30 6.07
N ASP A 105 -1.08 -0.53 5.34
CA ASP A 105 0.37 -0.64 5.33
C ASP A 105 1.05 0.70 4.93
N PRO A 106 2.40 0.74 4.89
CA PRO A 106 3.14 1.94 4.48
C PRO A 106 2.81 2.49 3.08
N LEU A 107 2.62 1.63 2.07
CA LEU A 107 2.24 2.06 0.72
C LEU A 107 0.87 2.75 0.75
N GLY A 108 -0.13 2.07 1.30
CA GLY A 108 -1.47 2.61 1.43
C GLY A 108 -1.48 3.91 2.22
N THR A 109 -0.64 4.01 3.25
CA THR A 109 -0.54 5.21 4.10
C THR A 109 -0.07 6.42 3.29
N GLU A 110 1.01 6.27 2.52
CA GLU A 110 1.54 7.37 1.72
C GLU A 110 0.63 7.76 0.54
N VAL A 111 -0.11 6.81 -0.03
CA VAL A 111 -1.18 7.08 -1.02
C VAL A 111 -2.34 7.85 -0.35
N ALA A 112 -2.80 7.41 0.82
CA ALA A 112 -3.90 8.04 1.55
C ALA A 112 -3.58 9.48 1.98
N ILE A 113 -2.33 9.77 2.36
CA ILE A 113 -1.86 11.13 2.69
C ILE A 113 -1.97 12.05 1.46
N ARG A 114 -1.41 11.63 0.32
CA ARG A 114 -1.47 12.41 -0.94
C ARG A 114 -2.91 12.59 -1.41
N PHE A 115 -3.72 11.53 -1.33
CA PHE A 115 -5.14 11.57 -1.66
C PHE A 115 -5.90 12.57 -0.78
N SER A 116 -5.66 12.56 0.54
CA SER A 116 -6.35 13.43 1.51
C SER A 116 -6.00 14.91 1.33
N GLY A 117 -4.80 15.25 0.87
CA GLY A 117 -4.45 16.64 0.57
C GLY A 117 -4.88 17.09 -0.82
N LEU A 118 -4.70 16.24 -1.84
CA LEU A 118 -4.96 16.60 -3.23
C LEU A 118 -6.46 16.56 -3.57
N PHE A 119 -7.17 15.53 -3.11
CA PHE A 119 -8.59 15.27 -3.37
C PHE A 119 -9.42 15.35 -2.08
N ALA A 120 -9.12 16.33 -1.22
CA ALA A 120 -9.71 16.47 0.11
C ALA A 120 -11.25 16.42 0.17
N SER A 121 -11.95 16.88 -0.88
CA SER A 121 -13.41 16.83 -0.99
C SER A 121 -13.98 15.40 -1.06
N LEU A 122 -13.14 14.41 -1.38
CA LEU A 122 -13.52 13.00 -1.47
C LEU A 122 -13.22 12.23 -0.17
N VAL A 123 -12.67 12.86 0.87
CA VAL A 123 -12.27 12.19 2.13
C VAL A 123 -13.08 12.70 3.30
N VAL A 124 -13.57 11.77 4.11
CA VAL A 124 -14.30 12.06 5.36
C VAL A 124 -13.39 11.88 6.57
N SER A 125 -12.62 10.79 6.62
CA SER A 125 -11.60 10.53 7.64
C SER A 125 -10.59 9.52 7.11
N VAL A 126 -9.45 9.41 7.78
CA VAL A 126 -8.38 8.49 7.39
C VAL A 126 -7.82 7.74 8.59
N CYS A 127 -7.68 6.43 8.47
CA CYS A 127 -6.94 5.58 9.39
C CYS A 127 -5.70 5.03 8.67
N LEU A 128 -4.53 5.24 9.26
CA LEU A 128 -3.23 4.89 8.69
C LEU A 128 -2.61 3.79 9.56
N CYS A 129 -2.40 2.61 9.00
CA CYS A 129 -1.62 1.55 9.64
C CYS A 129 -0.18 1.64 9.16
N THR A 130 0.72 1.86 10.10
CA THR A 130 2.15 2.13 9.89
C THR A 130 2.41 3.43 9.14
N MET A 131 2.88 4.42 9.89
CA MET A 131 3.46 5.66 9.38
C MET A 131 4.94 5.46 8.98
N PRO A 132 5.28 5.44 7.67
CA PRO A 132 6.67 5.47 7.24
C PRO A 132 7.26 6.89 7.27
N PRO A 133 8.59 7.05 7.15
CA PRO A 133 9.21 8.33 6.85
C PRO A 133 8.75 8.86 5.48
N SER A 134 8.91 10.16 5.24
CA SER A 134 8.49 10.82 3.99
C SER A 134 9.21 10.29 2.76
N GLU A 135 10.46 9.86 2.92
CA GLU A 135 11.28 9.16 1.94
C GLU A 135 12.13 8.10 2.62
N GLU A 136 12.70 7.18 1.84
CA GLU A 136 13.69 6.24 2.36
C GLU A 136 15.07 6.89 2.36
N GLU A 137 15.72 6.93 3.52
CA GLU A 137 17.06 7.50 3.69
C GLU A 137 18.07 6.48 4.17
N GLY A 138 19.35 6.84 4.06
CA GLY A 138 20.47 6.12 4.65
C GLY A 138 20.54 4.64 4.28
N PHE A 139 20.74 3.82 5.30
CA PHE A 139 20.91 2.38 5.14
C PHE A 139 19.63 1.70 4.63
N VAL A 140 18.45 2.13 5.07
CA VAL A 140 17.17 1.52 4.67
C VAL A 140 16.97 1.64 3.15
N ASN A 141 17.27 2.81 2.58
CA ASN A 141 17.25 3.01 1.12
C ASN A 141 18.20 2.02 0.40
N THR A 142 19.44 1.94 0.87
CA THR A 142 20.46 1.04 0.29
C THR A 142 20.02 -0.43 0.35
N ALA A 143 19.45 -0.84 1.48
CA ALA A 143 18.97 -2.20 1.69
C ALA A 143 17.78 -2.52 0.77
N PHE A 144 16.83 -1.60 0.61
CA PHE A 144 15.74 -1.74 -0.36
C PHE A 144 16.26 -1.91 -1.79
N GLN A 145 17.25 -1.11 -2.21
CA GLN A 145 17.83 -1.24 -3.55
C GLN A 145 18.52 -2.60 -3.75
N ALA A 146 19.24 -3.09 -2.74
CA ALA A 146 19.88 -4.40 -2.79
C ALA A 146 18.84 -5.53 -2.88
N VAL A 147 17.80 -5.51 -2.04
CA VAL A 147 16.70 -6.47 -2.08
C VAL A 147 16.00 -6.45 -3.43
N MET A 148 15.68 -5.27 -3.98
CA MET A 148 15.03 -5.17 -5.28
C MET A 148 15.91 -5.66 -6.42
N SER A 149 17.22 -5.44 -6.36
CA SER A 149 18.17 -5.99 -7.33
C SER A 149 18.18 -7.52 -7.28
N SER A 150 18.33 -8.12 -6.09
CA SER A 150 18.31 -9.58 -5.90
C SER A 150 16.95 -10.20 -6.23
N TRP A 151 15.86 -9.44 -6.13
CA TRP A 151 14.54 -9.91 -6.50
C TRP A 151 14.28 -9.88 -8.01
N THR A 152 14.62 -8.78 -8.67
CA THR A 152 14.30 -8.55 -10.08
C THR A 152 15.34 -9.13 -11.04
N ASN A 153 16.59 -9.26 -10.58
CA ASN A 153 17.68 -9.81 -11.38
C ASN A 153 18.58 -10.77 -10.58
N PRO A 154 18.04 -11.80 -9.90
CA PRO A 154 18.86 -12.77 -9.20
C PRO A 154 19.77 -13.53 -10.17
N GLU A 155 20.95 -13.94 -9.68
CA GLU A 155 21.81 -14.88 -10.38
C GLU A 155 21.35 -16.32 -10.09
N LEU A 156 20.97 -16.58 -8.84
CA LEU A 156 20.54 -17.88 -8.34
C LEU A 156 19.17 -17.79 -7.62
N PRO A 157 18.39 -18.88 -7.56
CA PRO A 157 17.13 -18.91 -6.80
C PRO A 157 17.28 -18.53 -5.33
N GLU A 158 18.44 -18.77 -4.74
CA GLU A 158 18.77 -18.44 -3.35
C GLU A 158 18.86 -16.93 -3.12
N ASP A 159 19.31 -16.14 -4.11
CA ASP A 159 19.34 -14.67 -4.02
C ASP A 159 17.92 -14.11 -3.92
N TRP A 160 17.00 -14.70 -4.69
CA TRP A 160 15.58 -14.36 -4.65
C TRP A 160 14.97 -14.74 -3.30
N ASP A 161 15.23 -15.94 -2.81
CA ASP A 161 14.78 -16.40 -1.49
C ASP A 161 15.30 -15.50 -0.36
N ALA A 162 16.54 -15.03 -0.46
CA ALA A 162 17.12 -14.10 0.50
C ALA A 162 16.38 -12.76 0.49
N SER A 163 16.09 -12.22 -0.70
CA SER A 163 15.35 -10.96 -0.88
C SER A 163 13.93 -11.02 -0.29
N VAL A 164 13.21 -12.13 -0.51
CA VAL A 164 11.88 -12.38 0.05
C VAL A 164 11.95 -12.52 1.57
N SER A 165 12.95 -13.23 2.08
CA SER A 165 13.16 -13.42 3.52
C SER A 165 13.47 -12.10 4.24
N ALA A 166 14.34 -11.26 3.66
CA ALA A 166 14.66 -9.94 4.20
C ALA A 166 13.42 -9.04 4.23
N THR A 167 12.62 -9.07 3.16
CA THR A 167 11.38 -8.28 3.09
C THR A 167 10.33 -8.78 4.09
N GLN A 168 10.21 -10.09 4.30
CA GLN A 168 9.35 -10.64 5.38
C GLN A 168 9.82 -10.14 6.74
N TRP A 169 11.13 -10.14 6.99
CA TRP A 169 11.68 -9.68 8.25
C TRP A 169 11.38 -8.20 8.50
N TRP A 170 11.50 -7.33 7.49
CA TRP A 170 11.09 -5.92 7.59
C TRP A 170 9.63 -5.75 7.99
N LEU A 171 8.76 -6.45 7.27
CA LEU A 171 7.31 -6.27 7.39
C LEU A 171 6.71 -6.94 8.63
N TYR A 172 7.21 -8.12 9.00
CA TYR A 172 6.60 -8.99 10.01
C TYR A 172 7.49 -9.23 11.24
N GLY A 173 8.76 -8.83 11.18
CA GLY A 173 9.76 -9.09 12.21
C GLY A 173 10.41 -10.47 12.15
N PRO A 174 11.23 -10.82 13.17
CA PRO A 174 11.80 -12.14 13.34
C PRO A 174 10.73 -13.21 13.17
N ARG A 175 11.05 -14.20 12.33
CA ARG A 175 10.15 -15.30 12.00
C ARG A 175 9.63 -15.93 13.28
N SER A 176 8.35 -16.31 13.30
CA SER A 176 7.66 -17.02 14.38
C SER A 176 7.38 -16.27 15.69
N THR A 177 7.92 -15.07 15.91
CA THR A 177 7.68 -14.36 17.19
C THR A 177 6.30 -13.73 17.25
N TYR A 178 5.87 -13.09 16.16
CA TYR A 178 4.63 -12.30 16.12
C TYR A 178 3.63 -12.74 15.05
N CYS A 179 4.04 -13.64 14.15
CA CYS A 179 3.25 -14.02 12.99
C CYS A 179 3.25 -15.54 12.80
N SER A 180 2.09 -16.10 12.45
CA SER A 180 1.99 -17.53 12.13
C SER A 180 2.74 -17.83 10.84
N LEU A 181 3.31 -19.04 10.74
CA LEU A 181 3.99 -19.47 9.53
C LEU A 181 3.06 -19.51 8.32
N ASP A 182 1.76 -19.79 8.52
CA ASP A 182 0.78 -19.79 7.43
C ASP A 182 0.58 -18.39 6.83
N VAL A 183 0.62 -17.32 7.63
CA VAL A 183 0.54 -15.94 7.12
C VAL A 183 1.81 -15.59 6.33
N LEU A 184 2.99 -15.94 6.85
CA LEU A 184 4.25 -15.73 6.14
C LEU A 184 4.31 -16.53 4.83
N ASP A 185 3.84 -17.79 4.84
CA ASP A 185 3.77 -18.64 3.66
C ASP A 185 2.74 -18.12 2.64
N ALA A 186 1.59 -17.61 3.08
CA ALA A 186 0.61 -16.98 2.19
C ALA A 186 1.20 -15.76 1.48
N TRP A 187 1.90 -14.91 2.24
CA TRP A 187 2.57 -13.73 1.72
C TRP A 187 3.64 -14.11 0.70
N ALA A 188 4.57 -15.00 1.06
CA ALA A 188 5.62 -15.47 0.15
C ALA A 188 5.06 -16.17 -1.09
N GLY A 189 4.00 -16.97 -0.93
CA GLY A 189 3.32 -17.62 -2.03
C GLY A 189 2.76 -16.63 -3.05
N ALA A 190 2.17 -15.52 -2.60
CA ALA A 190 1.70 -14.46 -3.51
C ALA A 190 2.85 -13.90 -4.36
N LEU A 191 4.03 -13.70 -3.75
CA LEU A 191 5.21 -13.21 -4.46
C LEU A 191 5.76 -14.22 -5.46
N ILE A 192 5.83 -15.50 -5.06
CA ILE A 192 6.25 -16.60 -5.92
C ILE A 192 5.39 -16.64 -7.20
N ARG A 193 4.06 -16.46 -7.06
CA ARG A 193 3.12 -16.46 -8.19
C ARG A 193 3.21 -15.20 -9.05
N ARG A 194 3.32 -14.03 -8.44
CA ARG A 194 3.09 -12.74 -9.12
C ARG A 194 4.36 -12.02 -9.53
N TYR A 195 5.41 -12.14 -8.73
CA TYR A 195 6.66 -11.42 -8.88
C TYR A 195 7.90 -12.34 -8.89
N PRO A 196 7.88 -13.52 -9.53
CA PRO A 196 9.11 -14.27 -9.75
C PRO A 196 10.03 -13.51 -10.73
N PRO A 197 11.31 -13.89 -10.85
CA PRO A 197 12.27 -13.21 -11.73
C PRO A 197 11.84 -13.15 -13.21
N CYS A 198 11.11 -14.16 -13.70
CA CYS A 198 10.54 -14.13 -15.05
C CYS A 198 9.41 -13.11 -15.26
N LYS A 199 8.96 -12.45 -14.18
CA LYS A 199 8.00 -11.34 -14.17
C LYS A 199 8.61 -10.08 -13.49
N ALA A 200 9.92 -9.90 -13.57
CA ALA A 200 10.64 -8.82 -12.90
C ALA A 200 10.09 -7.42 -13.18
N THR A 201 9.60 -7.16 -14.39
CA THR A 201 8.96 -5.87 -14.72
C THR A 201 7.74 -5.63 -13.83
N HIS A 202 6.92 -6.67 -13.62
CA HIS A 202 5.75 -6.59 -12.75
C HIS A 202 6.13 -6.42 -11.28
N ALA A 203 7.20 -7.10 -10.85
CA ALA A 203 7.77 -6.93 -9.51
C ALA A 203 8.17 -5.47 -9.26
N LEU A 204 8.94 -4.88 -10.18
CA LEU A 204 9.31 -3.46 -10.11
C LEU A 204 8.06 -2.55 -10.08
N GLY A 205 7.11 -2.77 -10.98
CA GLY A 205 5.87 -1.98 -11.05
C GLY A 205 5.06 -1.99 -9.75
N SER A 206 5.07 -3.12 -9.02
CA SER A 206 4.32 -3.26 -7.76
C SER A 206 4.89 -2.42 -6.61
N CYS A 207 6.16 -2.01 -6.64
CA CYS A 207 6.78 -1.34 -5.49
C CYS A 207 7.52 -0.05 -5.79
N VAL A 208 7.88 0.22 -7.05
CA VAL A 208 8.76 1.36 -7.40
C VAL A 208 8.19 2.70 -6.91
N ALA A 209 6.88 2.89 -7.00
CA ALA A 209 6.21 4.10 -6.52
C ALA A 209 6.46 4.34 -5.02
N TYR A 210 6.55 3.28 -4.21
CA TYR A 210 6.78 3.38 -2.77
C TYR A 210 8.27 3.43 -2.42
N VAL A 211 9.06 2.51 -2.96
CA VAL A 211 10.48 2.34 -2.63
C VAL A 211 11.31 3.53 -3.08
N GLU A 212 10.91 4.19 -4.17
CA GLU A 212 11.60 5.35 -4.73
C GLU A 212 10.75 6.62 -4.61
N ARG A 213 9.88 6.66 -3.60
CA ARG A 213 9.06 7.85 -3.34
C ARG A 213 9.94 9.05 -3.00
N GLU A 214 9.49 10.20 -3.45
CA GLU A 214 10.06 11.49 -3.04
C GLU A 214 9.25 12.07 -1.87
N THR A 215 9.96 12.77 -0.98
CA THR A 215 9.34 13.51 0.14
C THR A 215 8.26 14.45 -0.42
N PRO A 216 6.99 14.35 0.05
CA PRO A 216 5.96 15.26 -0.41
C PRO A 216 6.26 16.68 0.08
N PRO A 217 5.90 17.73 -0.70
CA PRO A 217 6.12 19.12 -0.29
C PRO A 217 5.48 19.43 1.06
N ALA A 218 6.17 20.17 1.93
CA ALA A 218 5.66 20.54 3.26
C ALA A 218 4.31 21.28 3.21
N SER A 219 4.01 21.95 2.08
CA SER A 219 2.72 22.59 1.82
C SER A 219 1.55 21.62 1.66
N LEU A 220 1.79 20.31 1.57
CA LEU A 220 0.74 19.29 1.56
C LEU A 220 0.06 19.16 2.93
N ALA A 221 0.84 19.13 4.01
CA ALA A 221 0.33 18.82 5.35
C ALA A 221 -0.79 19.78 5.81
N PRO A 222 -0.71 21.11 5.59
CA PRO A 222 -1.80 22.03 5.91
C PRO A 222 -3.11 21.81 5.14
N LEU A 223 -3.08 21.08 4.01
CA LEU A 223 -4.27 20.78 3.22
C LEU A 223 -5.10 19.65 3.81
N ILE A 224 -4.50 18.80 4.65
CA ILE A 224 -5.17 17.67 5.28
C ILE A 224 -5.90 18.16 6.53
N LYS A 225 -7.23 18.11 6.48
CA LYS A 225 -8.14 18.69 7.49
C LYS A 225 -9.20 17.71 7.99
N VAL A 226 -9.06 16.44 7.63
CA VAL A 226 -9.98 15.37 8.02
C VAL A 226 -9.47 14.68 9.30
N PRO A 227 -10.35 14.12 10.13
CA PRO A 227 -9.91 13.32 11.27
C PRO A 227 -8.96 12.19 10.84
N MET A 228 -7.86 12.03 11.55
CA MET A 228 -6.81 11.06 11.27
C MET A 228 -6.48 10.20 12.50
N LEU A 229 -6.57 8.87 12.34
CA LEU A 229 -6.01 7.91 13.29
C LEU A 229 -4.74 7.31 12.68
N ALA A 230 -3.61 7.45 13.36
CA ALA A 230 -2.38 6.76 12.99
C ALA A 230 -2.10 5.65 14.00
N LEU A 231 -2.00 4.41 13.52
CA LEU A 231 -1.62 3.24 14.28
C LEU A 231 -0.20 2.84 13.85
N HIS A 232 0.72 2.69 14.79
CA HIS A 232 2.10 2.32 14.49
C HIS A 232 2.57 1.22 15.43
N GLY A 233 3.18 0.17 14.88
CA GLY A 233 3.71 -0.95 15.67
C GLY A 233 5.03 -0.55 16.34
N ASP A 234 5.25 -0.90 17.61
CA ASP A 234 6.52 -0.59 18.30
C ASP A 234 7.62 -1.60 18.05
N PHE A 235 7.37 -2.58 17.18
CA PHE A 235 8.40 -3.54 16.85
C PHE A 235 9.48 -2.88 15.98
N GLN A 236 10.64 -2.64 16.60
CA GLN A 236 11.80 -1.97 16.02
C GLN A 236 12.41 -2.81 14.89
N ASN A 237 12.09 -2.44 13.64
CA ASN A 237 12.65 -3.09 12.46
C ASN A 237 13.34 -2.12 11.51
N ILE A 238 12.60 -1.08 11.07
CA ILE A 238 13.10 -0.09 10.10
C ILE A 238 12.50 1.31 10.30
N TYR A 239 11.30 1.40 10.89
CA TYR A 239 10.65 2.68 11.23
C TYR A 239 10.41 2.73 12.73
N ASP A 240 10.99 3.72 13.40
CA ASP A 240 10.89 3.88 14.84
C ASP A 240 9.61 4.63 15.25
N CYS A 241 9.13 4.39 16.47
CA CYS A 241 7.97 5.12 17.00
C CYS A 241 8.18 6.64 17.07
N PRO A 242 9.35 7.16 17.51
CA PRO A 242 9.60 8.60 17.52
C PRO A 242 9.54 9.24 16.13
N GLY A 243 10.13 8.64 15.11
CA GLY A 243 10.06 9.12 13.73
C GLY A 243 8.63 9.09 13.19
N ALA A 244 7.90 8.01 13.44
CA ALA A 244 6.49 7.89 13.05
C ALA A 244 5.60 8.94 13.72
N GLU A 245 5.81 9.22 15.02
CA GLU A 245 5.07 10.26 15.75
C GLU A 245 5.44 11.66 15.26
N ARG A 246 6.74 11.93 15.01
CA ARG A 246 7.18 13.18 14.38
C ARG A 246 6.48 13.42 13.05
N ARG A 247 6.42 12.39 12.20
CA ARG A 247 5.72 12.44 10.91
C ARG A 247 4.24 12.74 11.06
N PHE A 248 3.55 12.10 12.00
CA PHE A 248 2.14 12.40 12.29
C PHE A 248 1.94 13.87 12.73
N ASN A 249 2.86 14.40 13.54
CA ASN A 249 2.79 15.76 14.06
C ASN A 249 3.02 16.85 12.99
N GLU A 250 3.46 16.50 11.79
CA GLU A 250 3.54 17.43 10.65
C GLU A 250 2.14 17.89 10.18
N PHE A 251 1.10 17.08 10.43
CA PHE A 251 -0.28 17.39 10.05
C PHE A 251 -0.93 18.32 11.09
N ILE A 252 -0.66 19.62 10.95
CA ILE A 252 -1.05 20.65 11.93
C ILE A 252 -2.56 20.98 11.99
N ASN A 253 -3.33 20.63 10.96
CA ASN A 253 -4.74 21.02 10.83
C ASN A 253 -5.71 19.86 11.13
N LEU A 254 -5.25 18.83 11.84
CA LEU A 254 -6.07 17.68 12.17
C LEU A 254 -7.14 18.01 13.22
N PRO A 255 -8.44 17.78 12.93
CA PRO A 255 -9.50 18.00 13.90
C PRO A 255 -9.55 16.87 14.94
N PRO A 256 -10.14 17.10 16.13
CA PRO A 256 -10.51 15.99 17.02
C PRO A 256 -11.45 15.00 16.31
N PRO A 257 -11.40 13.69 16.63
CA PRO A 257 -10.55 13.02 17.61
C PRO A 257 -9.27 12.42 16.97
N SER A 258 -8.52 13.19 16.17
CA SER A 258 -7.27 12.70 15.58
C SER A 258 -6.27 12.27 16.65
N SER A 259 -5.54 11.17 16.42
CA SER A 259 -4.58 10.64 17.39
C SER A 259 -3.54 9.73 16.74
N PHE A 260 -2.32 9.74 17.27
CA PHE A 260 -1.29 8.74 17.04
C PHE A 260 -1.32 7.71 18.18
N ARG A 261 -1.25 6.42 17.83
CA ARG A 261 -1.28 5.32 18.81
C ARG A 261 -0.22 4.28 18.46
N VAL A 262 0.61 4.00 19.46
CA VAL A 262 1.58 2.92 19.39
C VAL A 262 0.92 1.60 19.79
N MET A 263 1.10 0.57 18.97
CA MET A 263 0.62 -0.78 19.18
C MET A 263 1.78 -1.65 19.65
N LYS A 264 1.71 -2.08 20.91
CA LYS A 264 2.77 -2.86 21.55
C LYS A 264 2.93 -4.25 20.93
N ASP A 265 4.17 -4.72 20.81
CA ASP A 265 4.56 -6.02 20.30
C ASP A 265 3.91 -6.32 18.94
N THR A 266 3.89 -5.31 18.07
CA THR A 266 3.16 -5.34 16.79
C THR A 266 4.10 -4.90 15.64
N PRO A 267 4.21 -5.67 14.55
CA PRO A 267 5.07 -5.33 13.42
C PRO A 267 4.41 -4.33 12.46
N LEU A 268 5.15 -3.91 11.43
CA LEU A 268 4.67 -2.95 10.43
C LEU A 268 3.46 -3.48 9.63
N GLN A 269 3.42 -4.78 9.32
CA GLN A 269 2.24 -5.44 8.74
C GLN A 269 1.25 -5.90 9.82
N MET A 270 0.83 -4.95 10.67
CA MET A 270 -0.13 -5.19 11.76
C MET A 270 -1.51 -5.63 11.27
N PHE A 271 -1.90 -5.20 10.08
CA PHE A 271 -3.24 -5.45 9.55
C PHE A 271 -3.46 -6.94 9.27
N ASP A 272 -2.45 -7.60 8.72
CA ASP A 272 -2.49 -9.03 8.41
C ASP A 272 -2.19 -9.89 9.64
N THR A 273 -1.30 -9.42 10.52
CA THR A 273 -0.82 -10.20 11.68
C THR A 273 -1.74 -10.10 12.89
N PHE A 274 -2.27 -8.90 13.16
CA PHE A 274 -3.08 -8.60 14.34
C PHE A 274 -4.38 -7.85 13.95
N PRO A 275 -5.20 -8.40 13.02
CA PRO A 275 -6.42 -7.72 12.56
C PRO A 275 -7.38 -7.37 13.70
N GLU A 276 -7.48 -8.22 14.72
CA GLU A 276 -8.34 -7.95 15.89
C GLU A 276 -7.82 -6.78 16.73
N ARG A 277 -6.51 -6.65 16.95
CA ARG A 277 -5.95 -5.48 17.66
C ARG A 277 -6.14 -4.19 16.86
N VAL A 278 -6.04 -4.25 15.53
CA VAL A 278 -6.36 -3.10 14.68
C VAL A 278 -7.83 -2.71 14.85
N LYS A 279 -8.76 -3.67 14.88
CA LYS A 279 -10.19 -3.40 15.14
C LYS A 279 -10.43 -2.80 16.51
N GLU A 280 -9.76 -3.28 17.56
CA GLU A 280 -9.84 -2.73 18.93
C GLU A 280 -9.47 -1.25 18.98
N GLN A 281 -8.55 -0.79 18.11
CA GLN A 281 -8.17 0.62 18.02
C GLN A 281 -9.08 1.42 17.09
N TYR A 282 -9.40 0.86 15.92
CA TYR A 282 -10.13 1.53 14.84
C TYR A 282 -11.62 1.69 15.15
N TYR A 283 -12.30 0.64 15.64
CA TYR A 283 -13.76 0.68 15.81
C TYR A 283 -14.24 1.71 16.83
N PRO A 284 -13.65 1.84 18.03
CA PRO A 284 -14.08 2.88 18.96
C PRO A 284 -13.87 4.29 18.40
N TRP A 285 -12.79 4.50 17.63
CA TRP A 285 -12.50 5.79 17.00
C TRP A 285 -13.51 6.12 15.91
N ILE A 286 -13.78 5.19 15.00
CA ILE A 286 -14.71 5.42 13.89
C ILE A 286 -16.16 5.48 14.37
N ASP A 287 -16.55 4.68 15.37
CA ASP A 287 -17.89 4.72 15.94
C ASP A 287 -18.18 6.06 16.62
N ASN A 288 -17.18 6.66 17.28
CA ASN A 288 -17.29 8.02 17.81
C ASN A 288 -17.49 9.05 16.69
N LEU A 289 -16.74 8.95 15.58
CA LEU A 289 -16.91 9.83 14.43
C LEU A 289 -18.29 9.70 13.78
N LEU A 290 -18.75 8.47 13.55
CA LEU A 290 -20.07 8.19 12.98
C LEU A 290 -21.19 8.68 13.90
N ALA A 291 -21.04 8.57 15.22
CA ALA A 291 -22.01 9.09 16.17
C ALA A 291 -22.12 10.62 16.16
N GLN A 292 -21.03 11.33 15.83
CA GLN A 292 -21.00 12.79 15.73
C GLN A 292 -21.62 13.31 14.42
N GLN A 293 -21.69 12.47 13.38
CA GLN A 293 -22.42 12.76 12.14
C GLN A 293 -23.93 12.69 12.39
N THR A 294 -24.47 13.72 13.06
CA THR A 294 -25.88 13.78 13.51
C THR A 294 -26.85 14.40 12.51
N GLY A 295 -26.43 14.63 11.27
CA GLY A 295 -27.31 15.06 10.18
C GLY A 295 -27.66 13.89 9.26
N PRO A 296 -28.84 13.89 8.61
CA PRO A 296 -28.99 13.09 7.40
C PRO A 296 -27.85 13.51 6.46
N ILE A 297 -26.98 12.56 6.06
CA ILE A 297 -26.10 12.80 4.91
C ILE A 297 -27.06 13.27 3.83
N PRO A 298 -26.99 14.53 3.36
CA PRO A 298 -27.91 14.99 2.35
C PRO A 298 -27.79 13.97 1.23
N THR A 299 -28.92 13.44 0.76
CA THR A 299 -28.96 12.72 -0.50
C THR A 299 -28.65 13.75 -1.57
N GLU A 300 -27.38 14.15 -1.64
CA GLU A 300 -26.92 15.10 -2.60
C GLU A 300 -27.21 14.49 -3.96
N PRO A 301 -27.93 15.20 -4.84
CA PRO A 301 -28.21 14.71 -6.16
C PRO A 301 -26.88 14.33 -6.83
N VAL A 302 -26.90 13.32 -7.68
CA VAL A 302 -25.71 12.81 -8.39
C VAL A 302 -24.87 13.94 -9.03
N ALA A 303 -25.53 15.02 -9.49
CA ALA A 303 -24.88 16.21 -10.01
C ALA A 303 -23.96 16.94 -8.99
N ALA A 304 -24.34 17.01 -7.72
CA ALA A 304 -23.54 17.62 -6.66
C ALA A 304 -22.32 16.75 -6.29
N ARG A 305 -22.45 15.41 -6.34
CA ARG A 305 -21.32 14.49 -6.15
C ARG A 305 -20.28 14.62 -7.25
N SER A 306 -20.73 14.77 -8.50
CA SER A 306 -19.84 15.02 -9.64
C SER A 306 -19.02 16.31 -9.44
N ALA A 307 -19.61 17.35 -8.81
CA ALA A 307 -18.92 18.60 -8.54
C ALA A 307 -17.82 18.50 -7.48
N LEU A 308 -17.81 17.45 -6.64
CA LEU A 308 -16.75 17.24 -5.64
C LEU A 308 -15.43 16.80 -6.28
N PHE A 309 -15.47 16.23 -7.48
CA PHE A 309 -14.28 15.83 -8.23
C PHE A 309 -14.03 16.80 -9.39
N ASN A 310 -13.04 17.68 -9.19
CA ASN A 310 -12.57 18.60 -10.23
C ASN A 310 -11.09 18.32 -10.53
N PRO A 311 -10.78 17.51 -11.56
CA PRO A 311 -9.40 17.15 -11.85
C PRO A 311 -8.56 18.33 -12.35
N ASN A 312 -9.16 19.36 -12.94
CA ASN A 312 -8.44 20.59 -13.31
C ASN A 312 -7.92 21.32 -12.06
N GLU A 313 -8.80 21.52 -11.07
CA GLU A 313 -8.41 22.16 -9.81
C GLU A 313 -7.39 21.30 -9.05
N ALA A 314 -7.51 19.97 -9.12
CA ALA A 314 -6.53 19.07 -8.54
C ALA A 314 -5.15 19.21 -9.22
N LEU A 315 -5.08 19.27 -10.56
CA LEU A 315 -3.81 19.53 -11.27
C LEU A 315 -3.24 20.91 -10.96
N GLU A 316 -4.06 21.95 -10.86
CA GLU A 316 -3.60 23.27 -10.42
C GLU A 316 -3.06 23.26 -8.99
N ARG A 317 -3.68 22.47 -8.10
CA ARG A 317 -3.23 22.30 -6.72
C ARG A 317 -1.91 21.53 -6.68
N LEU A 318 -1.78 20.45 -7.45
CA LEU A 318 -0.54 19.70 -7.58
C LEU A 318 0.58 20.59 -8.15
N ALA A 319 0.30 21.38 -9.17
CA ALA A 319 1.22 22.37 -9.74
C ALA A 319 1.75 23.34 -8.67
N ARG A 320 0.87 23.87 -7.81
CA ARG A 320 1.26 24.73 -6.70
C ARG A 320 2.09 24.01 -5.64
N LEU A 321 1.75 22.76 -5.32
CA LEU A 321 2.50 21.94 -4.36
C LEU A 321 3.92 21.66 -4.85
N LEU A 322 4.07 21.35 -6.15
CA LEU A 322 5.36 21.02 -6.76
C LEU A 322 6.16 22.26 -7.20
N GLY A 323 5.53 23.44 -7.23
CA GLY A 323 6.15 24.65 -7.76
C GLY A 323 6.35 24.63 -9.29
N ASP A 324 5.61 23.77 -10.00
CA ASP A 324 5.71 23.59 -11.45
C ASP A 324 4.36 23.89 -12.13
N PRO A 325 4.22 25.03 -12.83
CA PRO A 325 2.97 25.38 -13.51
C PRO A 325 2.64 24.47 -14.71
N SER A 326 3.62 23.73 -15.25
CA SER A 326 3.37 22.82 -16.38
C SER A 326 2.43 21.67 -16.00
N VAL A 327 2.42 21.28 -14.72
CA VAL A 327 1.54 20.24 -14.15
C VAL A 327 0.07 20.61 -14.35
N ALA A 328 -0.28 21.89 -14.22
CA ALA A 328 -1.66 22.38 -14.38
C ALA A 328 -2.17 22.26 -15.83
N LEU A 329 -1.26 22.12 -16.80
CA LEU A 329 -1.58 22.03 -18.23
C LEU A 329 -1.70 20.58 -18.72
N ARG A 330 -1.46 19.59 -17.86
CA ARG A 330 -1.58 18.16 -18.20
C ARG A 330 -3.04 17.78 -18.40
N ASP A 331 -3.28 16.64 -19.03
CA ASP A 331 -4.63 16.17 -19.35
C ASP A 331 -5.42 15.85 -18.06
N PRO A 332 -6.48 16.60 -17.71
CA PRO A 332 -7.26 16.39 -16.50
C PRO A 332 -8.18 15.15 -16.59
N HIS A 333 -8.23 14.45 -17.72
CA HIS A 333 -9.13 13.30 -17.91
C HIS A 333 -8.46 11.95 -17.74
N THR A 334 -7.19 11.93 -17.33
CA THR A 334 -6.41 10.73 -17.05
C THR A 334 -5.70 10.82 -15.70
N SER A 335 -5.68 9.72 -14.95
CA SER A 335 -4.89 9.65 -13.73
C SER A 335 -3.38 9.68 -13.99
N ASP A 336 -2.93 9.34 -15.21
CA ASP A 336 -1.52 9.41 -15.61
C ASP A 336 -0.92 10.83 -15.57
N SER A 337 -1.75 11.88 -15.50
CA SER A 337 -1.28 13.26 -15.41
C SER A 337 -0.80 13.65 -14.00
N PHE A 338 -1.15 12.85 -12.99
CA PHE A 338 -0.94 13.16 -11.58
C PHE A 338 0.36 12.58 -11.03
N TYR A 339 1.50 12.82 -11.68
CA TYR A 339 2.81 12.44 -11.15
C TYR A 339 3.64 13.65 -10.73
N ALA A 340 4.58 13.45 -9.81
CA ALA A 340 5.55 14.44 -9.35
C ALA A 340 6.99 14.14 -9.80
N LEU A 341 7.25 12.97 -10.37
CA LEU A 341 8.58 12.57 -10.82
C LEU A 341 9.17 13.54 -11.87
N SER A 342 10.48 13.76 -11.77
CA SER A 342 11.24 14.51 -12.77
C SER A 342 11.39 13.73 -14.09
N ASP A 343 11.61 14.44 -15.20
CA ASP A 343 11.84 13.83 -16.52
C ASP A 343 13.05 12.88 -16.52
N GLU A 344 14.07 13.18 -15.72
CA GLU A 344 15.24 12.31 -15.54
C GLU A 344 14.85 10.99 -14.87
N LYS A 345 14.05 11.06 -13.80
CA LYS A 345 13.57 9.87 -13.09
C LYS A 345 12.67 9.02 -13.97
N ILE A 346 11.76 9.64 -14.72
CA ILE A 346 10.88 8.96 -15.68
C ILE A 346 11.72 8.27 -16.76
N SER A 347 12.73 8.95 -17.31
CA SER A 347 13.63 8.38 -18.32
C SER A 347 14.43 7.20 -17.77
N SER A 348 14.94 7.32 -16.55
CA SER A 348 15.64 6.24 -15.85
C SER A 348 14.74 5.03 -15.61
N ASN A 349 13.52 5.25 -15.13
CA ASN A 349 12.52 4.19 -14.94
C ASN A 349 12.15 3.52 -16.27
N ALA A 350 12.00 4.28 -17.35
CA ALA A 350 11.72 3.74 -18.68
C ALA A 350 12.85 2.82 -19.18
N GLU A 351 14.11 3.19 -18.95
CA GLU A 351 15.25 2.36 -19.31
C GLU A 351 15.32 1.06 -18.47
N ARG A 352 15.06 1.17 -17.16
CA ARG A 352 14.99 0.01 -16.26
C ARG A 352 13.89 -0.95 -16.67
N ILE A 353 12.68 -0.44 -16.95
CA ILE A 353 11.56 -1.25 -17.45
C ILE A 353 11.97 -1.97 -18.74
N ARG A 354 12.52 -1.26 -19.72
CA ARG A 354 12.96 -1.87 -20.99
C ARG A 354 14.01 -2.96 -20.79
N THR A 355 14.96 -2.73 -19.89
CA THR A 355 16.01 -3.69 -19.54
C THR A 355 15.39 -4.95 -18.90
N LEU A 356 14.48 -4.79 -17.95
CA LEU A 356 13.78 -5.90 -17.30
C LEU A 356 12.89 -6.66 -18.27
N GLU A 357 12.15 -5.98 -19.16
CA GLU A 357 11.33 -6.62 -20.20
C GLU A 357 12.18 -7.51 -21.11
N THR A 358 13.40 -7.07 -21.45
CA THR A 358 14.35 -7.82 -22.27
C THR A 358 14.95 -9.00 -21.51
N ASN A 359 15.27 -8.83 -20.22
CA ASN A 359 15.98 -9.85 -19.45
C ASN A 359 15.06 -10.91 -18.84
N GLN A 360 13.86 -10.54 -18.41
CA GLN A 360 12.95 -11.42 -17.67
C GLN A 360 12.55 -12.68 -18.46
N ILE A 361 12.53 -12.62 -19.79
CA ILE A 361 12.21 -13.79 -20.64
C ILE A 361 13.24 -14.91 -20.53
N TYR A 362 14.47 -14.60 -20.07
CA TYR A 362 15.56 -15.56 -19.85
C TYR A 362 15.72 -15.94 -18.38
N LYS A 363 14.90 -15.36 -17.49
CA LYS A 363 14.97 -15.62 -16.05
C LYS A 363 14.07 -16.79 -15.66
N PHE A 364 14.47 -17.46 -14.59
CA PHE A 364 13.73 -18.59 -14.04
C PHE A 364 12.44 -18.15 -13.35
N SER A 365 11.50 -19.10 -13.24
CA SER A 365 10.38 -19.00 -12.29
C SER A 365 10.75 -19.72 -11.02
N ILE A 366 10.15 -19.32 -9.91
CA ILE A 366 10.24 -20.06 -8.66
C ILE A 366 9.22 -21.22 -8.68
N PHE A 367 9.54 -22.35 -8.04
CA PHE A 367 8.60 -23.45 -7.90
C PHE A 367 7.32 -22.96 -7.18
N GLY A 368 6.15 -23.31 -7.71
CA GLY A 368 4.87 -22.71 -7.30
C GLY A 368 4.49 -21.44 -8.05
N GLY A 369 5.33 -20.88 -8.92
CA GLY A 369 5.02 -19.65 -9.68
C GLY A 369 3.85 -19.77 -10.66
N GLY A 370 3.44 -21.00 -10.99
CA GLY A 370 2.23 -21.32 -11.76
C GLY A 370 1.05 -21.80 -10.91
N ALA A 371 1.16 -21.74 -9.59
CA ALA A 371 0.07 -22.11 -8.69
C ALA A 371 -1.14 -21.17 -8.89
N PRO A 372 -2.36 -21.67 -8.63
CA PRO A 372 -3.57 -20.84 -8.70
C PRO A 372 -3.51 -19.65 -7.75
N GLU A 373 -4.18 -18.56 -8.14
CA GLU A 373 -4.32 -17.36 -7.32
C GLU A 373 -5.44 -17.50 -6.29
N SER A 374 -5.42 -16.67 -5.25
CA SER A 374 -6.40 -16.69 -4.15
C SER A 374 -7.86 -16.50 -4.63
N TRP A 375 -8.07 -15.77 -5.72
CA TRP A 375 -9.39 -15.53 -6.31
C TRP A 375 -9.89 -16.64 -7.24
N THR A 376 -9.16 -17.74 -7.43
CA THR A 376 -9.65 -18.89 -8.24
C THR A 376 -10.43 -19.91 -7.41
N GLY A 377 -10.55 -19.71 -6.10
CA GLY A 377 -11.20 -20.66 -5.18
C GLY A 377 -10.32 -21.87 -4.82
N ALA A 378 -9.03 -21.83 -5.15
CA ALA A 378 -8.07 -22.87 -4.80
C ALA A 378 -7.81 -22.94 -3.28
N SER A 379 -7.49 -24.13 -2.76
CA SER A 379 -7.12 -24.31 -1.35
C SER A 379 -5.78 -23.64 -1.03
N PHE A 380 -5.47 -23.51 0.27
CA PHE A 380 -4.18 -22.99 0.71
C PHE A 380 -3.01 -23.83 0.19
N GLU A 381 -3.15 -25.14 0.18
CA GLU A 381 -2.14 -26.09 -0.30
C GLU A 381 -1.98 -26.01 -1.83
N GLU A 382 -3.07 -25.79 -2.58
CA GLU A 382 -3.00 -25.60 -4.02
C GLU A 382 -2.31 -24.28 -4.38
N GLN A 383 -2.58 -23.21 -3.61
CA GLN A 383 -1.92 -21.90 -3.79
C GLN A 383 -0.44 -21.94 -3.39
N ASN A 384 -0.08 -22.76 -2.40
CA ASN A 384 1.26 -22.83 -1.80
C ASN A 384 1.78 -24.29 -1.82
N PRO A 385 2.02 -24.86 -3.02
CA PRO A 385 2.39 -26.27 -3.16
C PRO A 385 3.74 -26.61 -2.52
N GLU A 386 4.63 -25.63 -2.41
CA GLU A 386 5.83 -25.68 -1.59
C GLU A 386 5.83 -24.48 -0.65
N ARG A 387 5.70 -24.75 0.65
CA ARG A 387 5.72 -23.70 1.68
C ARG A 387 7.12 -23.08 1.74
N PHE A 388 7.18 -21.75 1.64
CA PHE A 388 8.43 -21.00 1.68
C PHE A 388 9.21 -21.25 2.98
N SER A 389 8.50 -21.33 4.10
CA SER A 389 9.04 -21.67 5.42
C SER A 389 9.82 -23.00 5.42
N LYS A 390 9.29 -24.03 4.75
CA LYS A 390 9.95 -25.34 4.61
C LYS A 390 11.15 -25.27 3.68
N ARG A 391 11.05 -24.51 2.58
CA ARG A 391 12.14 -24.32 1.62
C ARG A 391 13.37 -23.70 2.27
N ILE A 392 13.19 -22.64 3.06
CA ILE A 392 14.32 -21.99 3.75
C ILE A 392 14.94 -22.89 4.82
N GLN A 393 14.13 -23.65 5.58
CA GLN A 393 14.66 -24.60 6.57
C GLN A 393 15.56 -25.68 5.93
N LYS A 394 15.16 -26.17 4.75
CA LYS A 394 15.97 -27.14 3.99
C LYS A 394 17.31 -26.53 3.57
N ASN A 395 17.31 -25.33 3.00
CA ASN A 395 18.54 -24.66 2.56
C ASN A 395 19.51 -24.37 3.72
N ALA A 396 18.97 -23.99 4.89
CA ALA A 396 19.77 -23.77 6.10
C ALA A 396 20.44 -25.08 6.59
N ALA A 397 19.74 -26.22 6.51
CA ALA A 397 20.29 -27.52 6.87
C ALA A 397 21.39 -28.00 5.91
N GLU A 398 21.41 -27.50 4.68
CA GLU A 398 22.39 -27.84 3.63
C GLU A 398 23.66 -26.95 3.66
N GLY A 399 23.77 -26.04 4.64
CA GLY A 399 24.99 -25.24 4.87
C GLY A 399 25.15 -24.01 3.97
N GLY A 400 24.06 -23.51 3.38
CA GLY A 400 24.07 -22.24 2.66
C GLY A 400 24.42 -21.06 3.58
N THR A 401 25.25 -20.13 3.12
CA THR A 401 25.51 -18.85 3.79
C THR A 401 24.19 -18.08 3.92
N ASN A 402 23.87 -17.67 5.14
CA ASN A 402 22.61 -17.00 5.42
C ASN A 402 22.74 -15.51 5.07
N MET A 403 22.71 -15.16 3.79
CA MET A 403 22.66 -13.77 3.31
C MET A 403 21.54 -12.96 4.01
N VAL A 404 20.49 -13.64 4.47
CA VAL A 404 19.43 -13.06 5.29
C VAL A 404 19.95 -12.64 6.67
N GLU A 405 20.78 -13.44 7.33
CA GLU A 405 21.45 -13.05 8.56
C GLU A 405 22.40 -11.88 8.33
N GLU A 406 23.17 -11.84 7.25
CA GLU A 406 24.05 -10.70 6.96
C GLU A 406 23.27 -9.41 6.68
N ILE A 407 22.18 -9.48 5.92
CA ILE A 407 21.27 -8.35 5.69
C ILE A 407 20.61 -7.93 7.00
N ILE A 408 20.11 -8.87 7.81
CA ILE A 408 19.50 -8.60 9.12
C ILE A 408 20.53 -8.01 10.10
N LEU A 409 21.75 -8.53 10.14
CA LEU A 409 22.83 -8.02 10.99
C LEU A 409 23.15 -6.58 10.61
N ALA A 410 23.33 -6.32 9.32
CA ALA A 410 23.60 -4.99 8.81
C ALA A 410 22.46 -4.00 9.12
N ILE A 411 21.19 -4.44 9.01
CA ILE A 411 20.04 -3.63 9.43
C ILE A 411 20.12 -3.33 10.93
N THR A 412 20.29 -4.37 11.75
CA THR A 412 20.26 -4.26 13.22
C THR A 412 21.40 -3.39 13.75
N GLU A 413 22.61 -3.52 13.20
CA GLU A 413 23.78 -2.73 13.58
C GLU A 413 23.61 -1.25 13.21
N SER A 414 23.06 -0.95 12.03
CA SER A 414 22.82 0.45 11.61
C SER A 414 21.78 1.16 12.46
N THR A 415 20.72 0.47 12.88
CA THR A 415 19.68 1.06 13.76
C THR A 415 20.18 1.32 15.18
N ALA A 416 21.22 0.63 15.63
CA ALA A 416 21.78 0.78 16.97
C ALA A 416 22.78 1.96 17.08
N GLU A 417 23.40 2.38 15.97
CA GLU A 417 24.33 3.51 15.96
C GLU A 417 23.61 4.86 16.05
N ASP A 418 22.39 4.98 15.50
CA ASP A 418 21.57 6.19 15.58
C ASP A 418 20.98 6.45 16.99
N ASP A 419 20.86 5.42 17.84
CA ASP A 419 20.42 5.54 19.24
C ASP A 419 21.54 6.00 20.20
N LEU A 420 22.78 6.12 19.72
CA LEU A 420 23.98 6.46 20.51
C LEU A 420 24.56 7.86 20.23
N LEU A 421 23.91 8.65 19.35
CA LEU A 421 24.23 10.05 19.04
C LEU A 421 23.10 10.98 19.44
#